data_AF-A0A455U9C0-F1
#
_entry.id   AF-A0A455U9C0-F1
#
_cell.length_a   1.000
_cell.length_b   1.000
_cell.length_c   1.000
_cell.angle_alpha   90.00
_cell.angle_beta   90.00
_cell.angle_gamma   90.00
#
_symmetry.space_group_name_H-M   'P 1'
#
loop_
_entity.id
_entity.type
_entity.pdbx_description
1 polymer ?
#
loop_
_entity_poly.entity_id
_entity_poly.type
_entity_poly.pdbx_seq_one_letter_code
_entity_poly.pdbx_strand_id
1 'polypeptide(L)'
;MAGFDKRVASYEEAMEGIESGMTVIAGGFGLCGIPENLIAEIKRRGVKDLTVVSNNCGVDGFGLGLLLEDRQISKILASYVGENALFEQQMLNNEIDVVLTPQGTLAEKCALVARVFPPLHRYGLRHADWRGQRSARV
;
A
#
# COMPACT_ATOMS: atom_id res chain seq x y z
N MET A 1 26.67 -6.81 -16.56
CA MET A 1 25.94 -7.92 -15.90
C MET A 1 24.47 -7.78 -16.29
N ALA A 2 23.89 -8.78 -16.95
CA ALA A 2 22.43 -8.83 -17.11
C ALA A 2 21.83 -8.95 -15.70
N GLY A 3 20.96 -8.01 -15.32
CA GLY A 3 20.35 -7.98 -14.00
C GLY A 3 19.47 -9.22 -13.75
N PHE A 4 19.31 -9.59 -12.48
CA PHE A 4 18.35 -10.61 -12.06
C PHE A 4 16.93 -10.22 -12.52
N ASP A 5 16.28 -11.09 -13.29
CA ASP A 5 14.86 -10.95 -13.59
C ASP A 5 14.04 -11.40 -12.37
N LYS A 6 13.27 -10.47 -11.80
CA LYS A 6 12.42 -10.70 -10.62
C LYS A 6 10.94 -10.54 -10.92
N ARG A 7 10.58 -10.60 -12.21
CA ARG A 7 9.19 -10.64 -12.63
C ARG A 7 8.59 -11.98 -12.21
N VAL A 8 7.34 -11.94 -11.76
CA VAL A 8 6.58 -13.12 -11.32
C VAL A 8 5.29 -13.26 -12.10
N ALA A 9 4.78 -14.47 -12.14
CA ALA A 9 3.60 -14.80 -12.94
C ALA A 9 2.28 -14.46 -12.24
N SER A 10 2.28 -14.26 -10.91
CA SER A 10 1.06 -14.05 -10.15
C SER A 10 1.24 -13.09 -8.96
N TYR A 11 0.12 -12.56 -8.46
CA TYR A 11 0.11 -11.68 -7.29
C TYR A 11 0.44 -12.44 -6.00
N GLU A 12 0.06 -13.71 -5.93
CA GLU A 12 0.41 -14.60 -4.83
C GLU A 12 1.93 -14.77 -4.71
N GLU A 13 2.61 -14.96 -5.84
CA GLU A 13 4.07 -15.07 -5.87
C GLU A 13 4.75 -13.73 -5.55
N ALA A 14 4.16 -12.61 -5.97
CA ALA A 14 4.64 -11.26 -5.67
C ALA A 14 4.54 -10.92 -4.18
N MET A 15 3.51 -11.45 -3.51
CA MET A 15 3.21 -11.23 -2.09
C MET A 15 3.76 -12.33 -1.18
N GLU A 16 4.55 -13.27 -1.71
CA GLU A 16 5.24 -14.27 -0.89
C GLU A 16 6.18 -13.56 0.11
N GLY A 17 5.90 -13.70 1.40
CA GLY A 17 6.64 -13.04 2.49
C GLY A 17 5.95 -11.83 3.12
N ILE A 18 4.75 -11.41 2.67
CA ILE A 18 3.97 -10.44 3.46
C ILE A 18 3.42 -11.11 4.73
N GLU A 19 3.63 -10.46 5.87
CA GLU A 19 3.20 -10.95 7.19
C GLU A 19 2.49 -9.83 7.97
N SER A 20 1.75 -10.21 9.01
CA SER A 20 1.15 -9.24 9.93
C SER A 20 2.23 -8.40 10.63
N GLY A 21 1.91 -7.15 10.96
CA GLY A 21 2.85 -6.24 11.62
C GLY A 21 3.86 -5.56 10.69
N MET A 22 3.85 -5.88 9.39
CA MET A 22 4.74 -5.25 8.42
C MET A 22 4.36 -3.80 8.10
N THR A 23 5.36 -3.03 7.67
CA THR A 23 5.14 -1.71 7.09
C THR A 23 5.08 -1.79 5.56
N VAL A 24 4.00 -1.28 4.97
CA VAL A 24 3.74 -1.30 3.53
C VAL A 24 3.70 0.13 2.99
N ILE A 25 4.55 0.44 2.02
CA ILE A 25 4.49 1.69 1.27
C ILE A 25 3.65 1.44 0.02
N ALA A 26 2.50 2.11 -0.09
CA ALA A 26 1.58 1.98 -1.21
C ALA A 26 1.61 3.26 -2.07
N GLY A 27 1.78 3.07 -3.38
CA GLY A 27 1.71 4.17 -4.34
C GLY A 27 0.26 4.55 -4.68
N GLY A 28 0.11 5.72 -5.31
CA GLY A 28 -1.16 6.24 -5.80
C GLY A 28 -1.45 7.67 -5.32
N PHE A 29 -2.39 8.32 -6.00
CA PHE A 29 -2.92 9.64 -5.64
C PHE A 29 -4.45 9.62 -5.77
N GLY A 30 -5.16 9.69 -4.64
CA GLY A 30 -6.58 9.33 -4.60
C GLY A 30 -6.76 7.89 -5.07
N LEU A 31 -7.44 7.71 -6.20
CA LEU A 31 -7.65 6.42 -6.86
C LEU A 31 -6.78 6.22 -8.11
N CYS A 32 -5.96 7.20 -8.48
CA CYS A 32 -5.10 7.12 -9.64
C CYS A 32 -3.78 6.41 -9.32
N GLY A 33 -3.42 5.40 -10.13
CA GLY A 33 -2.13 4.70 -10.00
C GLY A 33 -2.00 3.83 -8.75
N ILE A 34 -3.12 3.43 -8.16
CA ILE A 34 -3.15 2.52 -7.01
C ILE A 34 -2.87 1.07 -7.45
N PRO A 35 -2.22 0.24 -6.61
CA PRO A 35 -1.92 -1.15 -6.95
C PRO A 35 -3.10 -2.09 -6.62
N GLU A 36 -4.23 -1.92 -7.32
CA GLU A 36 -5.52 -2.57 -7.03
C GLU A 36 -5.43 -4.07 -6.76
N ASN A 37 -4.80 -4.82 -7.67
CA ASN A 37 -4.70 -6.27 -7.56
C ASN A 37 -3.79 -6.74 -6.41
N LEU A 38 -2.75 -5.95 -6.08
CA LEU A 38 -1.90 -6.24 -4.93
C LEU A 38 -2.64 -5.94 -3.62
N ILE A 39 -3.45 -4.89 -3.58
CA ILE A 39 -4.32 -4.60 -2.43
C ILE A 39 -5.35 -5.72 -2.23
N ALA A 40 -5.98 -6.20 -3.31
CA ALA A 40 -6.89 -7.33 -3.26
C ALA A 40 -6.20 -8.62 -2.74
N GLU A 41 -4.95 -8.87 -3.14
CA GLU A 41 -4.17 -10.00 -2.63
C GLU A 41 -3.83 -9.86 -1.14
N ILE A 42 -3.50 -8.65 -0.66
CA ILE A 42 -3.34 -8.37 0.77
C ILE A 42 -4.65 -8.63 1.53
N LYS A 43 -5.78 -8.19 0.99
CA LYS A 43 -7.12 -8.45 1.56
C LYS A 43 -7.36 -9.95 1.69
N ARG A 44 -7.17 -10.70 0.59
CA ARG A 44 -7.35 -12.16 0.52
C ARG A 44 -6.49 -12.91 1.53
N ARG A 45 -5.24 -12.46 1.75
CA ARG A 45 -4.33 -13.07 2.74
C ARG A 45 -4.75 -12.80 4.18
N GLY A 46 -5.51 -11.75 4.43
CA GLY A 46 -6.01 -11.42 5.76
C GLY A 46 -4.93 -11.04 6.77
N VAL A 47 -3.71 -10.67 6.33
CA VAL A 47 -2.66 -10.16 7.21
C VAL A 47 -3.15 -8.92 7.96
N LYS A 48 -2.77 -8.78 9.23
CA LYS A 48 -3.27 -7.75 10.15
C LYS A 48 -2.14 -6.85 10.64
N ASP A 49 -2.51 -5.84 11.42
CA ASP A 49 -1.56 -4.94 12.09
C ASP A 49 -0.59 -4.23 11.15
N LEU A 50 -1.01 -3.98 9.90
CA LEU A 50 -0.17 -3.31 8.92
C LEU A 50 -0.02 -1.83 9.28
N THR A 51 1.23 -1.36 9.19
CA THR A 51 1.51 0.08 9.10
C THR A 51 1.55 0.46 7.63
N VAL A 52 0.64 1.31 7.17
CA VAL A 52 0.57 1.74 5.77
C VAL A 52 1.13 3.15 5.62
N VAL A 53 1.94 3.36 4.58
CA VAL A 53 2.43 4.68 4.16
C VAL A 53 1.89 4.94 2.76
N SER A 54 0.99 5.90 2.61
CA SER A 54 0.32 6.20 1.35
C SER A 54 -0.10 7.67 1.33
N ASN A 55 -0.28 8.27 0.16
CA ASN A 55 -0.82 9.63 0.10
C ASN A 55 -2.24 9.70 0.72
N ASN A 56 -3.07 8.70 0.40
CA ASN A 56 -4.46 8.58 0.82
C ASN A 56 -4.82 7.13 1.20
N CYS A 57 -5.97 6.97 1.84
CA CYS A 57 -6.54 5.66 2.21
C CYS A 57 -7.49 5.07 1.15
N GLY A 58 -7.64 5.70 -0.02
CA GLY A 58 -8.71 5.34 -0.94
C GLY A 58 -10.09 5.71 -0.39
N VAL A 59 -11.15 5.10 -0.93
CA VAL A 59 -12.54 5.36 -0.56
C VAL A 59 -13.18 4.07 -0.01
N ASP A 60 -14.37 4.17 0.56
CA ASP A 60 -15.12 3.00 1.02
C ASP A 60 -15.31 2.00 -0.14
N GLY A 61 -14.95 0.73 0.06
CA GLY A 61 -15.05 -0.31 -0.98
C GLY A 61 -14.00 -0.26 -2.09
N PHE A 62 -13.01 0.65 -2.09
CA PHE A 62 -12.01 0.70 -3.16
C PHE A 62 -10.63 1.23 -2.73
N GLY A 63 -9.57 0.69 -3.34
CA GLY A 63 -8.19 0.97 -2.92
C GLY A 63 -7.91 0.47 -1.51
N LEU A 64 -7.12 1.22 -0.73
CA LEU A 64 -6.76 0.82 0.64
C LEU A 64 -7.96 0.76 1.60
N GLY A 65 -9.10 1.38 1.25
CA GLY A 65 -10.33 1.32 2.04
C GLY A 65 -10.84 -0.11 2.21
N LEU A 66 -10.59 -0.98 1.23
CA LEU A 66 -10.87 -2.41 1.30
C LEU A 66 -10.17 -3.10 2.49
N LEU A 67 -8.99 -2.62 2.90
CA LEU A 67 -8.25 -3.18 4.03
C LEU A 67 -8.73 -2.63 5.38
N LEU A 68 -9.35 -1.44 5.39
CA LEU A 68 -9.95 -0.86 6.59
C LEU A 68 -11.21 -1.62 7.02
N GLU A 69 -12.00 -2.08 6.05
CA GLU A 69 -13.20 -2.90 6.29
C GLU A 69 -12.90 -4.13 7.15
N ASP A 70 -11.77 -4.79 6.84
CA ASP A 70 -11.34 -5.99 7.52
C ASP A 70 -10.41 -5.70 8.72
N ARG A 71 -10.20 -4.43 9.09
CA ARG A 71 -9.26 -4.01 10.14
C ARG A 71 -7.85 -4.57 9.95
N GLN A 72 -7.35 -4.56 8.72
CA GLN A 72 -6.00 -5.03 8.39
C GLN A 72 -4.92 -3.98 8.63
N ILE A 73 -5.30 -2.70 8.72
CA ILE A 73 -4.40 -1.57 8.94
C ILE A 73 -4.56 -1.12 10.41
N SER A 74 -3.46 -1.16 11.17
CA SER A 74 -3.43 -0.65 12.56
C SER A 74 -2.85 0.77 12.65
N LYS A 75 -2.06 1.17 11.65
CA LYS A 75 -1.46 2.51 11.59
C LYS A 75 -1.38 3.00 10.14
N ILE A 76 -1.63 4.28 9.94
CA ILE A 76 -1.37 4.93 8.66
C ILE A 76 -0.56 6.22 8.80
N LEU A 77 0.37 6.40 7.87
CA LEU A 77 1.02 7.68 7.57
C LEU A 77 0.44 8.18 6.25
N ALA A 78 -0.36 9.25 6.30
CA ALA A 78 -1.05 9.82 5.14
C ALA A 78 -0.92 11.33 5.04
N SER A 79 -1.11 11.88 3.85
CA SER A 79 -1.11 13.35 3.65
C SER A 79 -2.51 13.93 3.65
N TYR A 80 -3.51 13.13 3.26
CA TYR A 80 -4.91 13.51 3.24
C TYR A 80 -5.80 12.29 3.43
N VAL A 81 -6.83 12.41 4.27
CA VAL A 81 -7.67 11.30 4.75
C VAL A 81 -9.17 11.53 4.54
N GLY A 82 -9.56 12.52 3.74
CA GLY A 82 -10.97 12.73 3.41
C GLY A 82 -11.52 11.70 2.43
N GLU A 83 -12.85 11.71 2.26
CA GLU A 83 -13.61 10.86 1.33
C GLU A 83 -13.69 9.36 1.71
N ASN A 84 -13.50 9.04 2.99
CA ASN A 84 -13.65 7.68 3.50
C ASN A 84 -14.29 7.70 4.90
N ALA A 85 -15.59 7.39 4.97
CA ALA A 85 -16.35 7.51 6.21
C ALA A 85 -15.92 6.47 7.25
N LEU A 86 -15.55 5.27 6.80
CA LEU A 86 -15.06 4.22 7.69
C LEU A 86 -13.72 4.61 8.33
N PHE A 87 -12.83 5.21 7.56
CA PHE A 87 -11.55 5.69 8.05
C PHE A 87 -11.73 6.78 9.11
N GLU A 88 -12.58 7.77 8.82
CA GLU A 88 -12.89 8.84 9.78
C GLU A 88 -13.46 8.27 11.08
N GLN A 89 -14.38 7.30 10.99
CA GLN A 89 -14.94 6.63 12.15
C GLN A 89 -13.87 5.87 12.95
N GLN A 90 -13.03 5.06 12.30
CA GLN A 90 -11.98 4.30 12.98
C GLN A 90 -10.95 5.22 13.64
N MET A 91 -10.60 6.33 13.00
CA MET A 91 -9.71 7.35 13.56
C MET A 91 -10.33 7.98 14.82
N LEU A 92 -11.59 8.42 14.76
CA LEU A 92 -12.29 9.03 15.91
C LEU A 92 -12.48 8.06 17.07
N ASN A 93 -12.62 6.76 16.78
CA ASN A 93 -12.74 5.70 17.78
C ASN A 93 -11.38 5.25 18.35
N ASN A 94 -10.25 5.77 17.87
CA ASN A 94 -8.90 5.28 18.17
C ASN A 94 -8.69 3.80 17.81
N GLU A 95 -9.38 3.29 16.78
CA GLU A 95 -9.18 1.94 16.24
C GLU A 95 -7.96 1.87 15.30
N ILE A 96 -7.52 3.01 14.76
CA ILE A 96 -6.36 3.14 13.87
C ILE A 96 -5.48 4.33 14.31
N ASP A 97 -4.17 4.13 14.36
CA ASP A 97 -3.21 5.22 14.60
C ASP A 97 -2.97 6.01 13.31
N VAL A 98 -3.18 7.33 13.35
CA VAL A 98 -3.09 8.20 12.17
C VAL A 98 -2.01 9.25 12.36
N VAL A 99 -1.03 9.24 11.46
CA VAL A 99 0.03 10.26 11.39
C VAL A 99 -0.14 11.08 10.12
N LEU A 100 -0.75 12.24 10.26
CA LEU A 100 -0.85 13.20 9.16
C LEU A 100 0.52 13.83 8.87
N THR A 101 1.05 13.56 7.68
CA THR A 101 2.34 14.07 7.22
C THR A 101 2.13 14.89 5.95
N PRO A 102 2.58 16.17 5.88
CA PRO A 102 2.45 16.97 4.67
C PRO A 102 2.98 16.22 3.43
N GLN A 103 2.25 16.28 2.31
CA GLN A 103 2.51 15.46 1.12
C GLN A 103 3.97 15.54 0.64
N GLY A 104 4.55 16.74 0.57
CA GLY A 104 5.96 16.93 0.18
C GLY A 104 6.93 16.26 1.15
N THR A 105 6.67 16.35 2.45
CA THR A 105 7.47 15.69 3.50
C THR A 105 7.33 14.18 3.43
N LEU A 106 6.12 13.66 3.18
CA LEU A 106 5.87 12.23 3.03
C LEU A 106 6.62 11.67 1.82
N ALA A 107 6.56 12.36 0.68
CA ALA A 107 7.28 12.00 -0.54
C ALA A 107 8.80 12.01 -0.32
N GLU A 108 9.34 13.05 0.33
CA GLU A 108 10.78 13.13 0.62
C GLU A 108 11.22 12.01 1.57
N LYS A 109 10.45 11.73 2.64
CA LYS A 109 10.73 10.58 3.53
C LYS A 109 10.79 9.27 2.76
N CYS A 110 9.82 9.03 1.87
CA CYS A 110 9.81 7.81 1.03
C CYS A 110 11.01 7.77 0.07
N ALA A 111 11.36 8.90 -0.55
CA ALA A 111 12.50 9.01 -1.44
C ALA A 111 13.83 8.73 -0.72
N LEU A 112 13.99 9.24 0.50
CA LEU A 112 15.16 8.97 1.34
C LEU A 112 15.24 7.49 1.74
N VAL A 113 14.12 6.89 2.17
CA VAL A 113 14.05 5.45 2.47
C VAL A 113 14.44 4.65 1.24
N ALA A 114 13.91 4.96 0.06
CA ALA A 114 14.23 4.24 -1.18
C ALA A 114 15.70 4.40 -1.62
N ARG A 115 16.40 5.47 -1.21
CA ARG A 115 17.84 5.64 -1.49
C ARG A 115 18.73 4.78 -0.59
N VAL A 116 18.35 4.63 0.68
CA VAL A 116 19.10 3.83 1.66
C VAL A 116 18.74 2.34 1.54
N PHE A 117 17.46 2.08 1.33
CA PHE A 117 16.85 0.77 1.14
C PHE A 117 16.20 0.75 -0.25
N PRO A 118 17.00 0.60 -1.33
CA PRO A 118 16.44 0.43 -2.66
C PRO A 118 15.45 -0.74 -2.66
N PRO A 119 14.35 -0.63 -3.44
CA PRO A 119 13.24 -1.60 -3.44
C PRO A 119 13.78 -3.02 -3.34
N LEU A 120 13.43 -3.66 -2.23
CA LEU A 120 14.11 -4.78 -1.56
C LEU A 120 14.78 -5.77 -2.52
N HIS A 121 15.99 -5.45 -2.99
CA HIS A 121 16.76 -6.37 -3.81
C HIS A 121 17.31 -7.55 -2.99
N ARG A 122 17.31 -7.45 -1.65
CA ARG A 122 18.04 -8.33 -0.72
C ARG A 122 17.17 -9.30 0.12
N TYR A 123 15.84 -9.19 0.11
CA TYR A 123 14.97 -9.95 1.03
C TYR A 123 13.78 -10.67 0.35
N GLY A 124 13.94 -11.15 -0.90
CA GLY A 124 13.02 -12.13 -1.48
C GLY A 124 11.70 -11.61 -2.09
N LEU A 125 11.35 -10.33 -1.94
CA LEU A 125 10.15 -9.78 -2.58
C LEU A 125 10.35 -9.59 -4.10
N ARG A 126 9.34 -9.97 -4.88
CA ARG A 126 9.36 -10.01 -6.34
C ARG A 126 8.35 -9.02 -6.93
N HIS A 127 8.65 -8.50 -8.13
CA HIS A 127 7.81 -7.49 -8.78
C HIS A 127 6.81 -8.16 -9.73
N ALA A 128 5.51 -7.99 -9.51
CA ALA A 128 4.51 -8.32 -10.51
C ALA A 128 4.67 -7.40 -11.74
N ASP A 129 4.72 -7.96 -12.95
CA ASP A 129 4.85 -7.17 -14.17
C ASP A 129 3.56 -6.40 -14.46
N TRP A 130 3.57 -5.10 -14.17
CA TRP A 130 2.41 -4.21 -14.31
C TRP A 130 2.16 -3.72 -15.75
N ARG A 131 3.03 -4.06 -16.70
CA ARG A 131 2.94 -3.52 -18.08
C ARG A 131 1.77 -4.08 -18.90
N GLY A 132 1.05 -5.10 -18.41
CA GLY A 132 -0.01 -5.80 -19.14
C GLY A 132 -1.46 -5.33 -18.91
N GLN A 133 -1.75 -4.42 -17.97
CA GLN A 133 -3.12 -4.11 -17.55
C GLN A 133 -3.53 -2.64 -17.70
N ARG A 134 -3.00 -1.94 -18.72
CA ARG A 134 -3.56 -0.63 -19.13
C ARG A 134 -4.85 -0.83 -19.91
N SER A 135 -5.95 -1.07 -19.21
CA SER A 135 -7.29 -1.00 -19.79
C SER A 135 -8.27 -0.35 -18.81
N ALA A 136 -8.11 0.96 -18.63
CA ALA A 136 -9.22 1.85 -18.30
C ALA A 136 -9.11 3.04 -19.25
N ARG A 137 -9.98 3.08 -20.26
CA ARG A 137 -10.28 4.34 -20.97
C ARG A 137 -11.19 5.15 -20.05
N VAL A 138 -10.86 6.44 -19.99
CA VAL A 138 -11.55 7.59 -19.38
C VAL A 138 -13.05 7.41 -19.24
#